data_AF-A0AAW8FI03-F1
#
_entry.id   AF-A0AAW8FI03-F1
#
_cell.length_a   1.000
_cell.length_b   1.000
_cell.length_c   1.000
_cell.angle_alpha   90.00
_cell.angle_beta   90.00
_cell.angle_gamma   90.00
#
_symmetry.space_group_name_H-M   'P 1'
#
loop_
_entity.id
_entity.type
_entity.pdbx_description
1 polymer ?
#
loop_
_entity_poly.entity_id
_entity_poly.type
_entity_poly.pdbx_seq_one_letter_code
_entity_poly.pdbx_strand_id
1 'polypeptide(L)'
;MIRSRLRQGETLGLHWEDVDLDAGYVRIRKNRLRPKYTHGCGDNPCGRKAGYCPQKQQTRREHKSTKSRAGRRTIGLRDPLIKLLRRHQEQQEKERVEAGTDWEDKGYVFAAPTGGPLSPNTDFHTWKRLLRDAGV
;
A
#
# COMPACT_ATOMS: atom_id res chain seq x y z
N MET A 1 -16.22 18.27 3.29
CA MET A 1 -16.19 16.79 3.33
C MET A 1 -15.81 16.27 1.95
N ILE A 2 -14.51 16.10 1.66
CA ILE A 2 -14.07 15.60 0.36
C ILE A 2 -14.14 14.07 0.42
N ARG A 3 -15.17 13.48 -0.19
CA ARG A 3 -15.22 12.02 -0.37
C ARG A 3 -14.07 11.60 -1.29
N SER A 4 -12.89 11.28 -0.76
CA SER A 4 -11.89 10.53 -1.52
C SER A 4 -12.56 9.19 -1.87
N ARG A 5 -12.95 9.00 -3.14
CA ARG A 5 -13.72 7.83 -3.60
C ARG A 5 -12.89 6.54 -3.62
N LEU A 6 -11.72 6.53 -2.96
CA LEU A 6 -10.76 5.43 -2.95
C LEU A 6 -11.22 4.33 -2.00
N ARG A 7 -11.34 3.12 -2.54
CA ARG A 7 -11.55 1.92 -1.71
C ARG A 7 -10.23 1.59 -1.02
N GLN A 8 -10.27 1.01 0.18
CA GLN A 8 -9.08 0.66 0.96
C GLN A 8 -8.02 -0.09 0.12
N GLY A 9 -8.44 -1.06 -0.69
CA GLY A 9 -7.51 -1.79 -1.55
C GLY A 9 -6.90 -0.96 -2.69
N GLU A 10 -7.58 0.08 -3.17
CA GLU A 10 -7.02 1.00 -4.19
C GLU A 10 -5.90 1.84 -3.58
N THR A 11 -6.10 2.37 -2.37
CA THR A 11 -5.04 3.09 -1.67
C THR A 11 -3.87 2.18 -1.32
N LEU A 12 -4.14 1.05 -0.66
CA LEU A 12 -3.07 0.13 -0.24
C LEU A 12 -2.36 -0.54 -1.43
N GLY A 13 -2.89 -0.37 -2.65
CA GLY A 13 -2.25 -0.84 -3.88
C GLY A 13 -1.64 0.28 -4.71
N LEU A 14 -1.61 1.52 -4.22
CA LEU A 14 -1.08 2.65 -4.96
C LEU A 14 0.45 2.58 -5.01
N HIS A 15 1.01 2.76 -6.21
CA HIS A 15 2.45 2.77 -6.45
C HIS A 15 2.89 4.15 -6.94
N TRP A 16 4.16 4.52 -6.71
CA TRP A 16 4.70 5.80 -7.15
C TRP A 16 4.66 5.98 -8.67
N GLU A 17 4.76 4.90 -9.45
CA GLU A 17 4.58 4.93 -10.92
C GLU A 17 3.19 5.45 -11.38
N ASP A 18 2.20 5.38 -10.49
CA ASP A 18 0.82 5.80 -10.75
C ASP A 18 0.56 7.23 -10.27
N VAL A 19 1.53 7.91 -9.66
CA VAL A 19 1.41 9.25 -9.07
C VAL A 19 2.26 10.24 -9.84
N ASP A 20 1.62 11.28 -10.37
CA ASP A 20 2.29 12.39 -11.03
C ASP A 20 2.06 13.66 -10.20
N LEU A 21 3.07 14.01 -9.39
CA LEU A 21 3.00 15.15 -8.48
C LEU A 21 3.19 16.48 -9.18
N ASP A 22 3.78 16.49 -10.38
CA ASP A 22 4.02 17.71 -11.16
C ASP A 22 2.79 18.07 -11.98
N ALA A 23 2.17 17.07 -12.63
CA ALA A 23 0.90 17.25 -13.32
C ALA A 23 -0.32 17.16 -12.37
N GLY A 24 -0.11 16.86 -11.09
CA GLY A 24 -1.12 16.92 -10.05
C GLY A 24 -2.23 15.87 -10.17
N TYR A 25 -1.90 14.62 -10.48
CA TYR A 25 -2.90 13.55 -10.56
C TYR A 25 -2.40 12.18 -10.11
N VAL A 26 -3.34 11.28 -9.82
CA VAL A 26 -3.08 9.86 -9.50
C VAL A 26 -3.95 8.96 -10.37
N ARG A 27 -3.35 7.90 -10.93
CA ARG A 27 -4.04 6.88 -11.72
C ARG A 27 -4.35 5.65 -10.88
N ILE A 28 -5.61 5.26 -10.79
CA ILE A 28 -6.00 4.06 -10.03
C ILE A 28 -5.95 2.83 -10.93
N ARG A 29 -4.80 2.13 -10.94
CA ARG A 29 -4.54 0.96 -11.79
C ARG A 29 -4.57 -0.38 -11.05
N LYS A 30 -4.19 -0.38 -9.77
CA LYS A 30 -4.02 -1.57 -8.96
C LYS A 30 -4.94 -1.52 -7.73
N ASN A 31 -5.36 -2.70 -7.29
CA ASN A 31 -6.07 -2.87 -6.03
C ASN A 31 -5.39 -3.99 -5.24
N ARG A 32 -4.95 -3.69 -4.02
CA ARG A 32 -4.36 -4.64 -3.10
C ARG A 32 -5.38 -5.65 -2.63
N LEU A 33 -5.04 -6.90 -2.87
CA LEU A 33 -5.81 -8.04 -2.42
C LEU A 33 -5.48 -8.33 -0.96
N ARG A 34 -6.50 -8.69 -0.18
CA ARG A 34 -6.28 -9.24 1.16
C ARG A 34 -5.40 -10.49 1.03
N PRO A 35 -4.25 -10.55 1.72
CA PRO A 35 -3.35 -11.69 1.64
C PRO A 35 -4.05 -12.95 2.15
N LYS A 36 -3.75 -14.08 1.50
CA LYS A 36 -4.13 -15.41 1.98
C LYS A 36 -2.84 -16.19 2.19
N TYR A 37 -2.75 -16.85 3.35
CA TYR A 37 -1.58 -17.63 3.74
C TYR A 37 -1.97 -19.10 3.86
N THR A 38 -1.05 -19.97 3.47
CA THR A 38 -1.05 -21.39 3.79
C THR A 38 0.13 -21.73 4.68
N HIS A 39 0.05 -22.87 5.36
CA HIS A 39 1.20 -23.43 6.04
C HIS A 39 2.28 -23.80 5.03
N GLY A 40 3.53 -23.46 5.34
CA GLY A 40 4.71 -24.01 4.66
C GLY A 40 5.54 -24.92 5.56
N CYS A 41 5.07 -25.22 6.77
CA CYS A 41 5.75 -26.10 7.73
C CYS A 41 5.66 -27.60 7.42
N GLY A 42 5.10 -27.97 6.26
CA GLY A 42 5.02 -29.35 5.80
C GLY A 42 4.41 -30.29 6.84
N ASP A 43 5.06 -31.44 7.02
CA ASP A 43 4.61 -32.55 7.87
C ASP A 43 4.78 -32.30 9.38
N ASN A 44 5.50 -31.23 9.77
CA ASN A 44 5.68 -30.82 11.17
C ASN A 44 4.82 -29.58 11.47
N PRO A 45 3.54 -29.75 11.89
CA PRO A 45 2.61 -28.64 12.08
C PRO A 45 3.01 -27.76 13.26
N CYS A 46 3.10 -26.46 13.02
CA CYS A 46 3.48 -25.49 14.05
C CYS A 46 2.39 -25.17 15.11
N GLY A 47 1.20 -25.78 15.01
CA GLY A 47 0.08 -25.56 15.93
C GLY A 47 -0.60 -24.18 15.85
N ARG A 48 -0.13 -23.27 14.98
CA ARG A 48 -0.69 -21.92 14.80
C ARG A 48 -1.64 -21.88 13.60
N LYS A 49 -2.46 -20.82 13.47
CA LYS A 49 -3.18 -20.58 12.20
C LYS A 49 -2.18 -20.21 11.09
N ALA A 50 -2.51 -20.52 9.83
CA ALA A 50 -1.63 -20.27 8.67
C ALA A 50 -1.05 -18.84 8.61
N GLY A 51 -1.81 -17.80 9.00
CA GLY A 51 -1.32 -16.42 9.02
C GLY A 51 -0.20 -16.12 10.04
N TYR A 52 -0.04 -16.99 11.04
CA TYR A 52 0.96 -16.90 12.11
C TYR A 52 1.99 -18.04 12.04
N CYS A 53 1.97 -18.85 10.99
CA CYS A 53 3.00 -19.84 10.74
C CYS A 53 4.34 -19.13 10.46
N PRO A 54 5.46 -19.54 11.09
CA PRO A 54 6.78 -18.94 10.82
C PRO A 54 7.23 -19.17 9.37
N GLN A 55 6.80 -20.28 8.77
CA GLN A 55 7.05 -20.64 7.37
C GLN A 55 5.80 -20.42 6.52
N LYS A 56 4.96 -19.42 6.84
CA LYS A 56 3.76 -19.14 6.06
C LYS A 56 4.11 -18.81 4.61
N GLN A 57 3.32 -19.33 3.68
CA GLN A 57 3.45 -19.01 2.27
C GLN A 57 2.24 -18.22 1.81
N GLN A 58 2.45 -17.09 1.13
CA GLN A 58 1.36 -16.29 0.59
C GLN A 58 0.88 -16.90 -0.74
N THR A 59 -0.37 -17.39 -0.77
CA THR A 59 -0.94 -18.05 -1.96
C THR A 59 -1.63 -17.10 -2.91
N ARG A 60 -2.01 -15.91 -2.43
CA ARG A 60 -2.69 -14.90 -3.23
C ARG A 60 -1.71 -13.83 -3.67
N ARG A 61 -1.68 -13.54 -4.97
CA ARG A 61 -0.99 -12.37 -5.53
C ARG A 61 -1.34 -11.09 -4.76
N GLU A 62 -0.37 -10.19 -4.64
CA GLU A 62 -0.51 -8.95 -3.85
C GLU A 62 -1.56 -7.99 -4.45
N HIS A 63 -1.62 -7.91 -5.79
CA HIS A 63 -2.54 -7.01 -6.50
C HIS A 63 -3.41 -7.70 -7.52
N LYS A 64 -4.54 -7.06 -7.82
CA LYS A 64 -5.24 -7.22 -9.09
C LYS A 64 -5.21 -5.90 -9.85
N SER A 65 -5.03 -5.97 -11.16
CA SER A 65 -5.28 -4.83 -12.03
C SER A 65 -6.78 -4.51 -12.05
N THR A 66 -7.11 -3.23 -12.17
CA THR A 66 -8.47 -2.80 -12.51
C THR A 66 -8.74 -3.19 -13.96
N LYS A 67 -9.49 -4.29 -14.13
CA LYS A 67 -9.70 -4.97 -15.42
C LYS A 67 -10.55 -4.18 -16.43
N SER A 68 -11.34 -3.20 -16.00
CA SER A 68 -12.25 -2.45 -16.87
C SER A 68 -11.85 -0.97 -16.99
N ARG A 69 -12.16 -0.35 -18.15
CA ARG A 69 -12.04 1.11 -18.35
C ARG A 69 -12.75 1.91 -17.26
N ALA A 70 -13.91 1.44 -16.79
CA ALA A 70 -14.66 2.04 -15.68
C ALA A 70 -13.94 1.98 -14.32
N GLY A 71 -13.02 1.01 -14.12
CA GLY A 71 -12.21 0.90 -12.91
C GLY A 71 -10.90 1.70 -12.95
N ARG A 72 -10.47 2.13 -14.14
CA ARG A 72 -9.28 2.98 -14.34
C ARG A 72 -9.74 4.43 -14.34
N ARG A 73 -9.51 5.14 -13.24
CA ARG A 73 -9.82 6.56 -13.13
C ARG A 73 -8.60 7.35 -12.72
N THR A 74 -8.56 8.60 -13.17
CA THR A 74 -7.60 9.59 -12.73
C THR A 74 -8.25 10.47 -11.69
N ILE A 75 -7.56 10.72 -10.58
CA ILE A 75 -8.00 11.64 -9.53
C ILE A 75 -7.04 12.82 -9.55
N GLY A 76 -7.57 14.02 -9.74
CA GLY A 76 -6.80 15.25 -9.58
C GLY A 76 -6.42 15.45 -8.10
N LEU A 77 -5.15 15.76 -7.87
CA LEU A 77 -4.61 16.14 -6.58
C LEU A 77 -4.71 17.65 -6.43
N ARG A 78 -4.99 18.12 -5.21
CA ARG A 78 -4.92 19.54 -4.85
C ARG A 78 -3.53 19.84 -4.29
N ASP A 79 -3.07 21.09 -4.42
CA ASP A 79 -1.73 21.51 -3.96
C ASP A 79 -1.39 21.11 -2.51
N PRO A 80 -2.31 21.20 -1.53
CA PRO A 80 -2.00 20.75 -0.17
C PRO A 80 -1.66 19.25 -0.12
N LEU A 81 -2.37 18.43 -0.88
CA LEU A 81 -2.13 16.98 -0.95
C LEU A 81 -0.84 16.66 -1.71
N ILE A 82 -0.51 17.41 -2.76
CA ILE A 82 0.77 17.28 -3.47
C ILE A 82 1.93 17.55 -2.52
N LYS A 83 1.87 18.63 -1.73
CA LYS A 83 2.89 18.96 -0.73
C LYS A 83 3.05 17.86 0.32
N LEU A 84 1.95 17.28 0.78
CA LEU A 84 1.99 16.16 1.73
C LEU A 84 2.61 14.90 1.12
N LEU A 85 2.26 14.56 -0.12
CA LEU A 85 2.84 13.41 -0.80
C LEU A 85 4.34 13.57 -1.06
N ARG A 86 4.83 14.78 -1.38
CA ARG A 86 6.28 15.04 -1.49
C ARG A 86 7.02 14.81 -0.18
N ARG A 87 6.50 15.35 0.93
CA ARG A 87 7.07 15.11 2.27
C ARG A 87 7.07 13.62 2.62
N HIS A 88 6.00 12.92 2.25
CA HIS A 88 5.90 11.47 2.45
C HIS A 88 6.96 10.70 1.63
N GLN A 89 7.19 11.09 0.37
CA GLN A 89 8.24 10.52 -0.47
C GLN A 89 9.65 10.73 0.13
N GLU A 90 9.93 11.94 0.63
CA GLU A 90 11.19 12.26 1.32
C GLU A 90 11.39 11.43 2.60
N GLN A 91 10.31 11.24 3.37
CA GLN A 91 10.37 10.41 4.58
C GLN A 91 10.61 8.94 4.25
N GLN A 92 9.92 8.42 3.23
CA GLN A 92 10.08 7.05 2.79
C GLN A 92 11.50 6.77 2.25
N GLU A 93 12.14 7.76 1.62
CA GLU A 93 13.53 7.64 1.20
C GLU A 93 14.47 7.48 2.40
N LYS A 94 14.20 8.17 3.51
CA LYS A 94 14.96 7.96 4.77
C LYS A 94 14.72 6.55 5.32
N GLU A 95 13.47 6.11 5.34
CA GLU A 95 13.11 4.73 5.77
C GLU A 95 13.83 3.68 4.90
N ARG A 96 13.93 3.92 3.59
CA ARG A 96 14.67 3.07 2.66
C ARG A 96 16.16 2.99 3.02
N VAL A 97 16.78 4.13 3.27
CA VAL A 97 18.20 4.18 3.69
C VAL A 97 18.40 3.48 5.03
N GLU A 98 17.51 3.71 6.00
CA GLU A 98 17.55 3.07 7.32
C GLU A 98 17.36 1.55 7.27
N ALA A 99 16.43 1.07 6.44
CA ALA A 99 16.17 -0.36 6.26
C ALA A 99 17.28 -1.10 5.49
N GLY A 100 18.04 -0.38 4.65
CA GLY A 100 19.17 -0.94 3.91
C GLY A 100 18.78 -2.18 3.09
N THR A 101 19.37 -3.33 3.41
CA THR A 101 19.12 -4.61 2.73
C THR A 101 17.74 -5.20 3.00
N ASP A 102 17.07 -4.78 4.08
CA ASP A 102 15.74 -5.23 4.42
C ASP A 102 14.65 -4.50 3.62
N TRP A 103 15.04 -3.48 2.84
CA TRP A 103 14.11 -2.75 1.98
C TRP A 103 13.71 -3.55 0.73
N GLU A 104 12.44 -3.86 0.62
CA GLU A 104 11.81 -4.42 -0.56
C GLU A 104 11.37 -3.30 -1.52
N ASP A 105 12.05 -3.14 -2.66
CA ASP A 105 11.72 -2.12 -3.66
C ASP A 105 10.47 -2.51 -4.50
N LYS A 106 9.31 -2.49 -3.84
CA LYS A 106 8.01 -2.80 -4.46
C LYS A 106 7.28 -1.56 -4.98
N GLY A 107 7.82 -0.36 -4.76
CA GLY A 107 7.28 0.90 -5.30
C GLY A 107 5.96 1.38 -4.69
N TYR A 108 5.56 0.87 -3.52
CA TYR A 108 4.35 1.32 -2.83
C TYR A 108 4.45 2.77 -2.37
N VAL A 109 3.41 3.57 -2.62
CA VAL A 109 3.29 4.90 -2.02
C VAL A 109 3.19 4.79 -0.51
N PHE A 110 2.39 3.83 -0.02
CA PHE A 110 2.27 3.56 1.41
C PHE A 110 2.86 2.17 1.69
N ALA A 111 4.15 2.15 2.00
CA ALA A 111 4.91 0.95 2.34
C ALA A 111 5.03 0.75 3.85
N ALA A 112 5.26 -0.49 4.26
CA ALA A 112 5.79 -0.81 5.57
C ALA A 112 7.25 -0.32 5.69
N PRO A 113 7.83 -0.26 6.90
CA PRO A 113 9.21 0.19 7.10
C PRO A 113 10.26 -0.60 6.28
N THR A 114 9.92 -1.81 5.85
CA THR A 114 10.76 -2.66 4.99
C THR A 114 10.44 -2.53 3.50
N GLY A 115 9.74 -1.48 3.04
CA GLY A 115 9.38 -1.28 1.61
C GLY A 115 8.25 -2.17 1.07
N GLY A 116 7.91 -3.22 1.82
CA GLY A 116 6.80 -4.12 1.52
C GLY A 116 5.42 -3.48 1.73
N PRO A 117 4.34 -4.21 1.42
CA PRO A 117 2.99 -3.66 1.57
C PRO A 117 2.55 -3.53 3.03
N LEU A 118 1.96 -2.38 3.39
CA LEU A 118 1.34 -2.16 4.70
C LEU A 118 0.33 -3.26 5.09
N SER A 119 0.24 -3.66 6.35
CA SER A 119 -0.79 -4.62 6.77
C SER A 119 -2.19 -4.01 6.65
N PRO A 120 -3.19 -4.70 6.03
CA PRO A 120 -4.54 -4.18 5.92
C PRO A 120 -5.20 -3.86 7.26
N ASN A 121 -4.74 -4.48 8.36
CA ASN A 121 -5.36 -4.37 9.69
C ASN A 121 -4.62 -3.38 10.60
N THR A 122 -3.28 -3.39 10.61
CA THR A 122 -2.49 -2.61 11.58
C THR A 122 -2.34 -1.14 11.14
N ASP A 123 -2.16 -0.91 9.84
CA ASP A 123 -1.69 0.40 9.35
C ASP A 123 -2.81 1.25 8.74
N PHE A 124 -3.97 0.64 8.49
CA PHE A 124 -5.13 1.35 7.95
C PHE A 124 -5.68 2.42 8.90
N HIS A 125 -5.60 2.17 10.22
CA HIS A 125 -6.06 3.13 11.23
C HIS A 125 -5.12 4.34 11.31
N THR A 126 -3.81 4.10 11.31
CA THR A 126 -2.77 5.14 11.22
C THR A 126 -2.94 5.97 9.95
N TRP A 127 -3.21 5.31 8.82
CA TRP A 127 -3.44 5.99 7.55
C TRP A 127 -4.75 6.81 7.50
N LYS A 128 -5.87 6.28 8.02
CA LYS A 128 -7.12 7.06 8.14
C LYS A 128 -6.94 8.31 9.00
N ARG A 129 -6.09 8.23 10.02
CA ARG A 129 -5.74 9.40 10.84
C ARG A 129 -4.96 10.41 10.00
N LEU A 130 -3.94 9.99 9.25
CA LEU A 130 -3.17 10.88 8.38
C LEU A 130 -4.02 11.58 7.31
N LEU A 131 -4.97 10.88 6.69
CA LEU A 131 -5.89 11.52 5.73
C LEU A 131 -6.83 12.53 6.39
N ARG A 132 -7.34 12.20 7.59
CA ARG A 132 -8.18 13.11 8.37
C ARG A 132 -7.41 14.37 8.76
N ASP A 133 -6.17 14.20 9.23
CA ASP A 133 -5.29 15.28 9.64
C ASP A 133 -4.84 16.14 8.44
N ALA A 134 -4.76 15.54 7.25
CA ALA A 134 -4.55 16.23 5.97
C ALA A 134 -5.77 17.00 5.45
N GLY A 135 -6.92 16.94 6.13
CA GLY A 135 -8.14 17.64 5.75
C GLY A 135 -8.84 17.07 4.50
N VAL A 136 -8.58 15.79 4.17
CA VAL A 136 -9.14 15.10 2.99
C VAL A 136 -10.18 14.07 3.41
#